data_AF-A0A0Q4JRM9-F1
#
_entry.id   AF-A0A0Q4JRM9-F1
#
_cell.length_a   1.000
_cell.length_b   1.000
_cell.length_c   1.000
_cell.angle_alpha   90.00
_cell.angle_beta   90.00
_cell.angle_gamma   90.00
#
_symmetry.space_group_name_H-M   'P 1'
#
loop_
_entity.id
_entity.type
_entity.pdbx_description
1 polymer ?
#
loop_
_entity_poly.entity_id
_entity_poly.type
_entity_poly.pdbx_seq_one_letter_code
_entity_poly.pdbx_strand_id
1 'polypeptide(L)' 'MNAAPFSDRPRVTRDGYDRIGPFHPAFVWGAVIVIDLIVIVALLLAVTKIGDKVEDVVFPGGTEWVTF' A
#
# COMPACT_ATOMS: atom_id res chain seq x y z
N MET A 1 -30.09 12.39 30.39
CA MET A 1 -29.06 11.80 29.51
C MET A 1 -28.34 12.95 28.84
N ASN A 2 -27.09 13.26 29.23
CA ASN A 2 -26.33 14.36 28.64
C ASN A 2 -25.49 13.81 27.49
N ALA A 3 -25.90 14.08 26.25
CA ALA A 3 -25.05 13.88 25.09
C ALA A 3 -23.84 14.82 25.23
N ALA A 4 -22.63 14.26 25.17
CA ALA A 4 -21.42 15.08 25.15
C ALA A 4 -21.45 15.97 23.89
N PRO A 5 -21.10 17.27 24.00
CA PRO A 5 -21.09 18.15 22.84
C PRO A 5 -19.99 17.66 21.88
N PHE A 6 -20.38 17.36 20.64
CA PHE A 6 -19.41 17.31 19.55
C PHE A 6 -18.71 18.68 19.51
N SER A 7 -17.41 18.69 19.83
CA SER A 7 -16.61 19.90 19.75
C SER A 7 -16.16 20.04 18.29
N ASP A 8 -16.63 21.08 17.60
CA ASP A 8 -16.21 21.44 16.24
C ASP A 8 -14.75 21.96 16.15
N ARG A 9 -13.99 21.87 17.25
CA ARG A 9 -12.58 22.28 17.25
C ARG A 9 -11.76 21.28 16.44
N PRO A 10 -10.96 21.75 15.46
CA PRO A 10 -10.03 20.90 14.73
C PRO A 10 -9.12 20.12 15.68
N ARG A 11 -9.12 18.78 15.59
CA ARG A 11 -8.20 17.93 16.35
C ARG A 11 -6.86 17.91 15.64
N VAL A 12 -6.09 18.98 15.85
CA VAL A 12 -4.76 19.14 15.24
C VAL A 12 -3.67 18.40 16.03
N THR A 13 -2.59 18.04 15.35
CA THR A 13 -1.34 17.57 15.94
C THR A 13 -0.51 18.76 16.45
N ARG A 14 0.59 18.51 17.18
CA ARG A 14 1.42 19.57 17.75
C ARG A 14 2.10 20.43 16.67
N ASP A 15 2.36 19.85 15.52
CA ASP A 15 2.93 20.43 14.31
C ASP A 15 1.86 20.96 13.33
N GLY A 16 0.58 20.98 13.74
CA GLY A 16 -0.49 21.71 13.03
C GLY A 16 -1.19 20.93 11.91
N TYR A 17 -0.99 19.62 11.81
CA TYR A 17 -1.72 18.79 10.85
C TYR A 17 -3.05 18.28 11.42
N ASP A 18 -4.00 18.00 10.53
CA ASP A 18 -5.23 17.32 10.89
C ASP A 18 -4.97 15.86 11.24
N ARG A 19 -5.46 15.41 12.40
CA ARG A 19 -5.34 14.01 12.80
C ARG A 19 -6.24 13.12 11.94
N ILE A 20 -5.75 11.91 11.67
CA ILE A 20 -6.54 10.83 11.10
C ILE A 20 -6.90 9.86 12.24
N GLY A 21 -8.12 9.98 12.77
CA GLY A 21 -8.55 9.22 13.93
C GLY A 21 -7.71 9.54 15.19
N PRO A 22 -7.05 8.54 15.83
CA PRO A 22 -6.11 8.78 16.92
C PRO A 22 -4.67 9.02 16.46
N PHE A 23 -4.35 8.85 15.16
CA PHE A 23 -2.98 8.76 14.66
C PHE A 23 -2.45 10.08 14.07
N HIS A 24 -1.12 10.18 14.04
CA HIS A 24 -0.42 11.24 13.31
C HIS A 24 -0.55 10.99 11.80
N PRO A 25 -0.86 12.01 10.98
CA PRO A 25 -1.04 11.83 9.54
C PRO A 25 0.20 11.27 8.84
N ALA A 26 1.41 11.68 9.25
CA ALA A 26 2.65 11.12 8.72
C ALA A 26 2.75 9.59 8.89
N PHE A 27 2.25 9.04 10.01
CA PHE A 27 2.23 7.60 10.24
C PHE A 27 1.23 6.89 9.31
N VAL A 28 0.03 7.45 9.17
CA VAL A 28 -1.02 6.88 8.30
C VAL A 28 -0.57 6.89 6.84
N TRP A 29 -0.09 8.03 6.34
CA TRP A 29 0.40 8.13 4.96
C TRP A 29 1.64 7.28 4.72
N GLY A 30 2.54 7.16 5.70
CA GLY A 30 3.66 6.22 5.63
C GLY A 30 3.20 4.77 5.46
N ALA A 31 2.16 4.36 6.21
CA ALA A 31 1.59 3.02 6.07
C ALA A 31 0.93 2.80 4.69
N VAL A 32 0.22 3.80 4.17
CA VAL A 32 -0.37 3.75 2.81
C VAL A 32 0.73 3.55 1.76
N ILE A 33 1.81 4.33 1.82
CA ILE A 33 2.95 4.19 0.89
C ILE A 33 3.54 2.78 0.94
N VAL A 34 3.73 2.23 2.15
CA VAL A 34 4.24 0.86 2.29
C VAL A 34 3.30 -0.17 1.66
N ILE A 35 1.99 -0.03 1.85
CA ILE A 35 0.99 -0.91 1.23
C ILE A 35 1.03 -0.78 -0.29
N ASP A 36 1.10 0.43 -0.83
CA ASP A 36 1.17 0.69 -2.26
C ASP A 36 2.42 0.03 -2.88
N LEU A 37 3.57 0.14 -2.21
CA LEU A 37 4.81 -0.51 -2.65
C LEU A 37 4.69 -2.04 -2.65
N ILE A 38 4.03 -2.63 -1.65
CA ILE A 38 3.77 -4.07 -1.61
C ILE A 38 2.87 -4.48 -2.79
N VAL A 39 1.81 -3.72 -3.07
CA VAL A 39 0.92 -3.98 -4.21
C VAL A 39 1.68 -3.88 -5.53
N ILE A 40 2.51 -2.86 -5.71
CA ILE A 40 3.34 -2.70 -6.91
C ILE A 40 4.27 -3.92 -7.09
N VAL A 41 4.98 -4.33 -6.04
CA VAL A 41 5.86 -5.51 -6.10
C VAL A 41 5.08 -6.77 -6.44
N ALA A 42 3.91 -6.97 -5.84
CA ALA A 42 3.06 -8.12 -6.12
C ALA A 42 2.59 -8.14 -7.58
N LEU A 43 2.20 -6.99 -8.14
CA LEU A 43 1.82 -6.87 -9.55
C LEU A 43 3.00 -7.16 -10.49
N LEU A 44 4.19 -6.64 -10.18
CA LEU A 44 5.39 -6.90 -10.97
C LEU A 44 5.72 -8.40 -10.97
N LEU A 45 5.71 -9.06 -9.81
CA LEU A 45 5.93 -10.50 -9.71
C LEU A 45 4.87 -11.30 -10.48
N ALA A 46 3.59 -10.91 -10.39
CA ALA A 46 2.52 -11.57 -11.12
C ALA A 46 2.70 -11.44 -12.64
N VAL A 47 3.03 -10.24 -13.13
CA VAL A 47 3.28 -10.00 -14.56
C VAL A 47 4.51 -10.78 -15.04
N THR A 48 5.60 -10.78 -14.28
CA THR A 48 6.80 -11.55 -14.62
C THR A 48 6.48 -13.04 -14.72
N LYS A 49 5.75 -13.59 -13.74
CA LYS A 49 5.34 -15.01 -13.75
C LYS A 49 4.39 -15.35 -14.90
N ILE A 50 3.54 -14.43 -15.32
CA ILE A 50 2.71 -14.63 -16.51
C ILE A 50 3.57 -14.61 -17.77
N GLY A 51 4.50 -13.66 -17.87
CA GLY A 51 5.41 -13.55 -19.01
C GLY A 51 6.25 -14.81 -19.20
N ASP A 52 6.78 -15.34 -18.09
CA ASP A 52 7.54 -16.59 -18.01
C ASP A 52 6.72 -17.79 -18.55
N LYS A 53 5.49 -17.99 -18.06
CA LYS A 53 4.58 -19.03 -18.61
C LYS A 53 4.26 -18.87 -20.09
N VAL A 54 4.19 -17.63 -20.59
CA VAL A 54 3.95 -17.38 -22.02
C VAL A 54 5.22 -17.69 -22.82
N GLU A 55 6.39 -17.35 -22.29
CA GLU A 55 7.68 -17.68 -22.88
C GLU A 55 7.86 -19.19 -23.01
N ASP A 56 7.53 -19.97 -21.98
CA ASP A 56 7.57 -21.45 -22.01
C ASP A 56 6.79 -22.06 -23.19
N VAL A 57 5.65 -21.46 -23.53
CA VAL A 57 4.78 -21.95 -24.61
C VAL A 57 5.31 -21.56 -25.99
N VAL A 58 5.95 -20.39 -26.10
CA VAL A 58 6.34 -19.80 -27.39
C VAL A 58 7.80 -20.10 -27.74
N PHE A 59 8.69 -20.09 -26.75
CA PHE A 59 10.13 -20.25 -26.89
C PHE A 59 10.69 -21.03 -25.68
N PRO A 60 10.57 -22.36 -25.68
CA PRO A 60 10.99 -23.15 -24.52
C PRO A 60 12.51 -23.14 -24.32
N GLY A 61 12.94 -23.08 -23.06
CA GLY A 61 14.35 -23.23 -22.65
C GLY A 61 15.08 -21.92 -22.34
N GLY A 62 14.37 -20.81 -22.15
CA GLY A 62 14.94 -19.56 -21.67
C GLY A 62 15.29 -19.57 -20.17
N THR A 63 15.78 -18.41 -19.72
CA THR A 63 16.17 -18.20 -18.31
C THR A 63 14.94 -17.90 -17.46
N GLU A 64 14.71 -18.72 -16.45
CA GLU A 64 13.69 -18.56 -15.42
C GLU A 64 13.99 -17.35 -14.52
N TRP A 65 13.17 -16.30 -14.60
CA TRP A 65 13.36 -15.10 -13.79
C TRP A 65 12.67 -15.22 -12.41
N VAL A 66 11.70 -16.12 -12.27
CA VAL A 66 10.93 -16.34 -11.03
C VAL A 66 10.74 -17.85 -10.84
N THR A 67 11.36 -18.42 -9.80
CA THR A 67 11.45 -19.88 -9.63
C THR A 67 10.37 -20.50 -8.72
N PHE A 68 9.34 -19.74 -8.36
CA PHE A 68 8.28 -20.14 -7.42
C PHE A 68 6.88 -19.93 -8.00
#